data_AF-A0A2D9CK74-F1
#
_entry.id   AF-A0A2D9CK74-F1
#
_cell.length_a   1.000
_cell.length_b   1.000
_cell.length_c   1.000
_cell.angle_alpha   90.00
_cell.angle_beta   90.00
_cell.angle_gamma   90.00
#
_symmetry.space_group_name_H-M   'P 1'
#
loop_
_entity.id
_entity.type
_entity.pdbx_description
1 polymer ?
#
loop_
_entity_poly.entity_id
_entity_poly.type
_entity_poly.pdbx_seq_one_letter_code
_entity_poly.pdbx_strand_id
1 'polypeptide(L)'
;MNPTTIWPLLQLGAGLFLLLTTFMLCVVLWQRRRVCRKLPEPPPHRPGQIPGQIPMVIGLAVIGFVIGVGTIVLTFRSAPTGGTTSPLKNAYTLWSVGALTCAGLVGVLWLVGDRSYGRPRCPRCWYDMSARSAQACPECGREARSESRLFKTRRRKMLLVLALAAALPAGLVFMQSNRLAAYGWAGIVPDRVLAMGWRVLPEDWVIQTKAPGVRANQDLSLESRIERAIMSDDLAIALGEKLIKPLLDSPEARWDPRRNRLLSAVQQRFAHTLWGGGGQRTAVVRWYPESIDLDELVRVVHEDVVDVLIAVEHNRASDLQLQIYEQLWDPNLRWVVNEWLAFRAIDQGQMSIEEHHNTRRTAELISAQLDTTELLLHSAPFQRCLLSDDDTIVLFSLTELYDRSELDHVYDWYRERIEQADAPIPVPLSYRLPSFTQSIEDATRDRFVRDLERWSQGTNPHQRRFVIAFCARAEFQRVIENMTEAALFADPAYQAALDHACELIMRPETVIGEQEVQLAAYAAPDGRLLFPLAARLIAEGQTDALSSTRIWSDSLRRTMDSGLWVEQLSPVLHQADPTTVKWILRLLPRVIESEDHASIVADLEAIEQREDDEALRRLAKESRHWLPEPE
;
A
#
# COMPACT_ATOMS: atom_id res chain seq x y z
N MET A 1 18.62 5.99 -3.03
CA MET A 1 19.64 7.00 -3.40
C MET A 1 21.01 6.46 -3.08
N ASN A 2 21.97 6.59 -4.00
CA ASN A 2 23.32 6.02 -3.87
C ASN A 2 24.13 6.82 -2.81
N PRO A 3 24.74 6.21 -1.79
CA PRO A 3 25.44 6.92 -0.70
C PRO A 3 26.51 7.90 -1.19
N THR A 4 27.10 7.64 -2.37
CA THR A 4 28.10 8.47 -3.04
C THR A 4 27.58 9.85 -3.47
N THR A 5 26.27 10.00 -3.70
CA THR A 5 25.65 11.29 -4.09
C THR A 5 25.18 12.13 -2.91
N ILE A 6 24.97 11.53 -1.74
CA ILE A 6 24.48 12.23 -0.54
C ILE A 6 25.64 12.96 0.17
N TRP A 7 26.84 12.40 0.12
CA TRP A 7 28.01 12.95 0.82
C TRP A 7 28.44 14.36 0.35
N PRO A 8 28.50 14.66 -0.96
CA PRO A 8 28.83 16.01 -1.44
C PRO A 8 27.77 17.06 -1.07
N LEU A 9 26.49 16.67 -1.07
CA LEU A 9 25.37 17.55 -0.69
C LEU A 9 25.40 17.89 0.81
N LEU A 10 25.78 16.93 1.66
CA LEU A 10 26.00 17.18 3.09
C LEU A 10 27.21 18.08 3.34
N GLN A 11 28.29 17.92 2.58
CA GLN A 11 29.45 18.82 2.67
C GLN A 11 29.12 20.24 2.23
N LEU A 12 28.35 20.40 1.15
CA LEU A 12 27.85 21.71 0.70
C LEU A 12 26.92 22.35 1.73
N GLY A 13 26.02 21.58 2.34
CA GLY A 13 25.13 22.06 3.40
C GLY A 13 25.90 22.53 4.64
N ALA A 14 26.88 21.75 5.10
CA ALA A 14 27.75 22.13 6.22
C ALA A 14 28.61 23.38 5.91
N GLY A 15 29.14 23.47 4.68
CA GLY A 15 29.90 24.63 4.21
C GLY A 15 29.05 25.91 4.16
N LEU A 16 27.83 25.82 3.62
CA LEU A 16 26.91 26.96 3.55
C LEU A 16 26.49 27.44 4.94
N PHE A 17 26.27 26.51 5.88
CA PHE A 17 25.95 26.83 7.27
C PHE A 17 27.10 27.55 7.99
N LEU A 18 28.34 27.08 7.80
CA LEU A 18 29.56 27.74 8.33
C LEU A 18 29.75 29.14 7.73
N LEU A 19 29.47 29.31 6.43
CA LEU A 19 29.51 30.61 5.76
C LEU A 19 28.47 31.58 6.34
N LEU A 20 27.22 31.14 6.51
CA LEU A 20 26.14 31.99 7.04
C LEU A 20 26.37 32.38 8.51
N THR A 21 26.86 31.46 9.33
CA THR A 21 27.19 31.75 10.74
C THR A 21 28.38 32.70 10.85
N THR A 22 29.42 32.49 10.04
CA THR A 22 30.57 33.40 9.97
C THR A 22 30.15 34.79 9.49
N PHE A 23 29.31 34.87 8.45
CA PHE A 23 28.77 36.12 7.93
C PHE A 23 27.95 36.88 8.97
N MET A 24 27.06 36.19 9.70
CA MET A 24 26.31 36.79 10.81
C MET A 24 27.24 37.33 11.90
N LEU A 25 28.29 36.57 12.26
CA LEU A 25 29.29 37.01 13.24
C LEU A 25 30.01 38.28 12.74
N CYS A 26 30.41 38.31 11.47
CA CYS A 26 31.02 39.47 10.83
C CYS A 26 30.08 40.67 10.80
N VAL A 27 28.79 40.49 10.53
CA VAL A 27 27.78 41.57 10.56
C VAL A 27 27.62 42.15 11.96
N VAL A 28 27.59 41.31 13.00
CA VAL A 28 27.53 41.75 14.41
C VAL A 28 28.79 42.53 14.79
N LEU A 29 29.97 42.03 14.43
CA LEU A 29 31.25 42.70 14.68
C LEU A 29 31.38 44.00 13.89
N TRP A 30 30.86 44.04 12.66
CA TRP A 30 30.85 45.23 11.81
C TRP A 30 29.89 46.31 12.33
N GLN A 31 28.67 45.94 12.75
CA GLN A 31 27.75 46.88 13.40
C GLN A 31 28.37 47.48 14.65
N ARG A 32 29.08 46.69 15.46
CA ARG A 32 29.82 47.18 16.63
C ARG A 32 30.90 48.18 16.24
N ARG A 33 31.73 47.88 15.24
CA ARG A 33 32.77 48.79 14.74
C ARG A 33 32.20 50.11 14.20
N ARG A 34 31.06 50.06 13.51
CA ARG A 34 30.44 51.24 12.91
C ARG A 34 29.86 52.19 13.98
N VAL A 35 29.34 51.65 15.07
CA VAL A 35 28.84 52.43 16.22
C VAL A 35 30.01 53.06 17.00
N CYS A 36 31.15 52.37 17.14
CA CYS A 36 32.32 52.92 17.84
C CYS A 36 33.06 54.03 17.07
N ARG A 37 32.92 54.13 15.74
CA ARG A 37 33.65 55.13 14.93
C ARG A 37 33.05 56.53 14.89
N LYS A 38 31.85 56.76 15.47
CA LYS A 38 31.15 58.06 15.39
C LYS A 38 30.93 58.76 16.73
N LEU A 39 31.52 58.29 17.82
CA LEU A 39 31.39 58.94 19.12
C LEU A 39 32.62 59.82 19.38
N PRO A 40 32.46 61.12 19.70
CA PRO A 40 33.54 61.90 20.31
C PRO A 40 33.96 61.26 21.63
N GLU A 41 35.22 61.50 22.03
CA GLU A 41 35.85 60.88 23.20
C GLU A 41 34.91 60.91 24.41
N PRO A 42 34.63 59.75 25.04
CA PRO A 42 33.74 59.71 26.20
C PRO A 42 34.39 60.46 27.37
N PRO A 43 33.61 61.17 28.20
CA PRO A 43 34.13 61.74 29.44
C PRO A 43 34.73 60.62 30.31
N PRO A 44 35.76 60.92 31.13
CA PRO A 44 36.47 59.92 31.92
C PRO A 44 35.49 59.11 32.77
N HIS A 45 35.41 57.81 32.47
CA HIS A 45 34.54 56.88 33.17
C HIS A 45 34.91 56.80 34.65
N ARG A 46 33.89 56.77 35.53
CA ARG A 46 34.07 56.27 36.91
C ARG A 46 34.59 54.83 36.83
N PRO A 47 35.76 54.50 37.40
CA PRO A 47 36.26 53.14 37.44
C PRO A 47 35.33 52.29 38.32
N GLY A 48 34.64 51.29 37.74
CA GLY A 48 33.85 50.34 38.52
C GLY A 48 32.65 49.67 37.84
N GLN A 49 32.19 50.11 36.67
CA GLN A 49 31.03 49.47 36.01
C GLN A 49 31.29 49.18 34.53
N ILE A 50 32.07 48.14 34.27
CA ILE A 50 31.99 47.42 32.99
C ILE A 50 30.82 46.44 33.15
N PRO A 51 29.78 46.47 32.29
CA PRO A 51 28.67 45.53 32.39
C PRO A 51 29.15 44.13 32.03
N GLY A 52 29.47 43.32 33.04
CA GLY A 52 29.97 41.94 32.91
C GLY A 52 29.02 40.95 32.22
N GLN A 53 27.84 41.40 31.76
CA GLN A 53 26.84 40.54 31.12
C GLN A 53 27.17 40.18 29.67
N ILE A 54 27.96 41.00 28.94
CA ILE A 54 28.30 40.75 27.54
C ILE A 54 29.22 39.54 27.34
N PRO A 55 30.38 39.41 28.04
CA PRO A 55 31.23 38.23 27.91
C PRO A 55 30.52 36.93 28.33
N MET A 56 29.60 37.01 29.30
CA MET A 56 28.79 35.86 29.74
C MET A 56 27.85 35.36 28.64
N VAL A 57 27.17 36.25 27.91
CA VAL A 57 26.26 35.87 26.81
C VAL A 57 27.04 35.30 25.62
N ILE A 58 28.21 35.86 25.30
CA ILE A 58 29.09 35.32 24.26
C ILE A 58 29.61 33.93 24.68
N GLY A 59 30.00 33.75 25.95
CA GLY A 59 30.42 32.47 26.49
C GLY A 59 29.33 31.39 26.37
N LEU A 60 28.09 31.71 26.75
CA LEU A 60 26.96 30.78 26.61
C LEU A 60 26.65 30.41 25.15
N ALA A 61 26.75 31.36 24.22
CA ALA A 61 26.55 31.10 22.80
C ALA A 61 27.65 30.19 22.21
N VAL A 62 28.91 30.41 22.61
CA VAL A 62 30.04 29.57 22.20
C VAL A 62 29.94 28.16 22.80
N ILE A 63 29.57 28.04 24.08
CA ILE A 63 29.35 26.74 24.72
C ILE A 63 28.23 25.97 24.02
N GLY A 64 27.10 26.63 23.72
CA GLY A 64 26.00 26.01 22.96
C GLY A 64 26.42 25.53 21.56
N PHE A 65 27.24 26.33 20.86
CA PHE A 65 27.80 25.94 19.55
C PHE A 65 28.76 24.75 19.66
N VAL A 66 29.67 24.76 20.63
CA VAL A 66 30.64 23.67 20.86
C VAL A 66 29.94 22.37 21.27
N ILE A 67 28.91 22.44 22.13
CA ILE A 67 28.11 21.28 22.49
C ILE A 67 27.38 20.75 21.26
N GLY A 68 26.75 21.61 20.45
CA GLY A 68 26.06 21.19 19.23
C GLY A 68 26.98 20.48 18.24
N VAL A 69 28.11 21.11 17.91
CA VAL A 69 29.11 20.54 16.98
C VAL A 69 29.76 19.28 17.57
N GLY A 70 30.11 19.28 18.85
CA GLY A 70 30.71 18.14 19.53
C GLY A 70 29.79 16.91 19.55
N THR A 71 28.49 17.12 19.78
CA THR A 71 27.49 16.05 19.73
C THR A 71 27.38 15.47 18.32
N ILE A 72 27.39 16.32 17.28
CA ILE A 72 27.40 15.88 15.87
C ILE A 72 28.63 15.00 15.59
N VAL A 73 29.84 15.48 15.92
CA VAL A 73 31.10 14.78 15.64
C VAL A 73 31.22 13.47 16.43
N LEU A 74 30.86 13.46 17.71
CA LEU A 74 30.89 12.25 18.53
C LEU A 74 29.93 11.19 17.97
N THR A 75 28.76 11.58 17.49
CA THR A 75 27.79 10.61 16.93
C THR A 75 28.33 9.95 15.67
N PHE A 76 28.97 10.71 14.78
CA PHE A 76 29.60 10.16 13.58
C PHE A 76 30.77 9.22 13.89
N ARG A 77 31.53 9.49 14.95
CA ARG A 77 32.73 8.71 15.30
C ARG A 77 32.43 7.43 16.06
N SER A 78 31.28 7.33 16.73
CA SER A 78 31.00 6.25 17.69
C SER A 78 30.14 5.11 17.13
N ALA A 79 29.74 5.17 15.86
CA ALA A 79 28.72 4.28 15.33
C ALA A 79 29.29 2.95 14.80
N PRO A 80 28.93 1.81 15.39
CA PRO A 80 29.17 0.50 14.78
C PRO A 80 28.34 0.37 13.50
N THR A 81 28.87 -0.37 12.53
CA THR A 81 28.28 -0.62 11.20
C THR A 81 27.08 -1.59 11.22
N GLY A 82 26.66 -2.11 12.38
CA GLY A 82 25.62 -3.14 12.47
C GLY A 82 24.24 -2.63 12.89
N GLY A 83 23.26 -2.72 11.98
CA GLY A 83 21.87 -3.13 12.28
C GLY A 83 20.88 -2.12 12.88
N THR A 84 21.28 -1.22 13.76
CA THR A 84 20.31 -0.31 14.41
C THR A 84 20.52 1.14 13.98
N THR A 85 19.50 1.71 13.32
CA THR A 85 19.46 3.12 12.93
C THR A 85 19.26 3.96 14.19
N SER A 86 20.35 4.27 14.89
CA SER A 86 20.28 5.23 15.99
C SER A 86 19.69 6.55 15.46
N PRO A 87 18.75 7.20 16.18
CA PRO A 87 18.04 8.40 15.71
C PRO A 87 18.98 9.57 15.37
N LEU A 88 20.22 9.52 15.85
CA LEU A 88 21.27 10.50 15.55
C LEU A 88 21.98 10.25 14.20
N LYS A 89 21.80 9.10 13.55
CA LYS A 89 22.29 8.84 12.16
C LYS A 89 21.39 9.48 11.10
N ASN A 90 20.19 9.91 11.48
CA ASN A 90 19.27 10.51 10.54
C ASN A 90 19.67 11.97 10.26
N ALA A 91 19.98 12.28 9.01
CA ALA A 91 20.31 13.63 8.57
C ALA A 91 19.28 14.66 9.08
N TYR A 92 17.98 14.31 9.05
CA TYR A 92 16.92 15.22 9.50
C TYR A 92 17.04 15.64 10.97
N THR A 93 17.52 14.75 11.85
CA THR A 93 17.78 15.06 13.26
C THR A 93 18.86 16.13 13.39
N LEU A 94 19.97 15.99 12.64
CA LEU A 94 21.09 16.92 12.68
C LEU A 94 20.70 18.31 12.16
N TRP A 95 19.98 18.36 11.03
CA TRP A 95 19.48 19.62 10.47
C TRP A 95 18.51 20.33 11.44
N SER A 96 17.64 19.56 12.10
CA SER A 96 16.66 20.12 13.03
C SER A 96 17.31 20.66 14.30
N VAL A 97 18.29 19.94 14.87
CA VAL A 97 19.07 20.43 16.01
C VAL A 97 19.79 21.72 15.66
N GLY A 98 20.47 21.77 14.49
CA GLY A 98 21.15 22.97 14.02
C GLY A 98 20.20 24.16 13.86
N ALA A 99 19.03 23.94 13.24
CA ALA A 99 18.01 24.98 13.08
C ALA A 99 17.44 25.47 14.42
N LEU A 100 17.16 24.57 15.37
CA LEU A 100 16.72 24.92 16.72
C LEU A 100 17.79 25.70 17.48
N THR A 101 19.07 25.32 17.37
CA THR A 101 20.18 26.07 17.97
C THR A 101 20.27 27.49 17.39
N CYS A 102 20.20 27.64 16.07
CA CYS A 102 20.18 28.96 15.42
C CYS A 102 18.98 29.81 15.87
N ALA A 103 17.78 29.22 15.92
CA ALA A 103 16.59 29.93 16.38
C ALA A 103 16.71 30.35 17.85
N GLY A 104 17.27 29.49 18.71
CA GLY A 104 17.58 29.78 20.10
C GLY A 104 18.56 30.96 20.24
N LEU A 105 19.64 30.97 19.45
CA LEU A 105 20.60 32.08 19.44
C LEU A 105 19.95 33.40 18.99
N VAL A 106 19.11 33.39 17.95
CA VAL A 106 18.35 34.58 17.52
C VAL A 106 17.38 35.03 18.63
N GLY A 107 16.73 34.09 19.33
CA GLY A 107 15.87 34.37 20.48
C GLY A 107 16.63 35.02 21.65
N VAL A 108 17.82 34.52 21.97
CA VAL A 108 18.70 35.11 22.99
C VAL A 108 19.14 36.52 22.56
N LEU A 109 19.55 36.71 21.30
CA LEU A 109 19.89 38.04 20.77
C LEU A 109 18.69 39.00 20.81
N TRP A 110 17.47 38.49 20.67
CA TRP A 110 16.25 39.28 20.84
C TRP A 110 15.97 39.64 22.31
N LEU A 111 16.24 38.74 23.26
CA LEU A 111 16.06 38.96 24.72
C LEU A 111 17.14 39.85 25.36
N VAL A 112 18.38 39.70 24.88
CA VAL A 112 19.56 40.45 25.31
C VAL A 112 19.71 41.75 24.52
N GLY A 113 18.99 41.88 23.39
CA GLY A 113 18.98 43.07 22.55
C GLY A 113 18.77 44.36 23.33
N ASP A 114 19.45 45.41 22.86
CA ASP A 114 19.67 46.73 23.47
C ASP A 114 18.60 47.16 24.50
N ARG A 115 18.81 46.77 25.76
CA ARG A 115 18.00 47.20 26.91
C ARG A 115 18.31 48.66 27.19
N SER A 116 17.32 49.42 27.64
CA SER A 116 17.50 50.84 27.95
C SER A 116 18.48 51.06 29.11
N TYR A 117 18.66 50.08 30.01
CA TYR A 117 19.55 50.18 31.20
C TYR A 117 19.33 51.48 32.00
N GLY A 118 18.08 51.96 32.07
CA GLY A 118 17.75 53.22 32.74
C GLY A 118 18.22 54.48 32.03
N ARG A 119 18.77 54.38 30.81
CA ARG A 119 19.13 55.54 29.98
C ARG A 119 17.92 55.95 29.12
N PRO A 120 17.51 57.22 29.14
CA PRO A 120 16.48 57.70 28.23
C PRO A 120 17.02 57.69 26.80
N ARG A 121 16.37 57.00 25.88
CA ARG A 121 16.72 56.98 24.45
C ARG A 121 15.52 57.31 23.58
N CYS A 122 15.77 57.97 22.45
CA CYS A 122 14.70 58.27 21.51
C CYS A 122 14.10 56.98 20.91
N PRO A 123 12.76 56.78 20.94
CA PRO A 123 12.14 55.54 20.43
C PRO A 123 12.24 55.36 18.91
N ARG A 124 12.62 56.41 18.14
CA ARG A 124 12.78 56.36 16.68
C ARG A 124 14.23 56.07 16.27
N CYS A 125 15.14 57.00 16.58
CA CYS A 125 16.55 56.90 16.16
C CYS A 125 17.45 56.22 17.18
N TRP A 126 16.97 55.98 18.41
CA TRP A 126 17.74 55.34 19.49
C TRP A 126 18.89 56.18 20.06
N TYR A 127 18.88 57.49 19.81
CA TYR A 127 19.84 58.45 20.37
C TYR A 127 19.72 58.56 21.89
N ASP A 128 20.85 58.67 22.60
CA ASP A 128 20.92 58.82 24.05
C ASP A 128 20.51 60.25 24.46
N MET A 129 19.44 60.37 25.24
CA MET A 129 18.90 61.65 25.70
C MET A 129 19.33 62.02 27.12
N SER A 130 20.27 61.29 27.73
CA SER A 130 20.72 61.55 29.12
C SER A 130 21.30 62.95 29.34
N ALA A 131 21.82 63.60 28.29
CA ALA A 131 22.41 64.93 28.37
C ALA A 131 21.39 66.09 28.32
N ARG A 132 20.10 65.83 28.12
CA ARG A 132 19.05 66.87 28.05
C ARG A 132 17.75 66.43 28.72
N SER A 133 17.13 67.34 29.47
CA SER A 133 15.79 67.15 30.08
C SER A 133 14.63 67.34 29.10
N ALA A 134 14.89 67.70 27.84
CA ALA A 134 13.86 67.97 26.84
C ALA A 134 13.29 66.67 26.24
N GLN A 135 11.97 66.61 26.00
CA GLN A 135 11.29 65.47 25.39
C GLN A 135 11.52 65.35 23.87
N ALA A 136 12.06 66.39 23.23
CA ALA A 136 12.36 66.43 21.80
C ALA A 136 13.78 65.90 21.51
N CYS A 137 13.87 64.88 20.65
CA CYS A 137 15.15 64.31 20.24
C CYS A 137 15.91 65.26 19.28
N PRO A 138 17.18 65.62 19.57
CA PRO A 138 17.95 66.55 18.74
C PRO A 138 18.32 66.00 17.36
N GLU A 139 18.44 64.68 17.22
CA GLU A 139 18.81 64.03 15.95
C GLU A 139 17.63 63.91 14.98
N CYS A 140 16.47 63.47 15.47
CA CYS A 140 15.33 63.14 14.59
C CYS A 140 14.12 64.07 14.73
N GLY A 141 14.23 65.09 15.59
CA GLY A 141 13.17 66.06 15.88
C GLY A 141 11.92 65.48 16.55
N ARG A 142 11.88 64.17 16.83
CA ARG A 142 10.69 63.53 17.38
C ARG A 142 10.55 63.81 18.87
N GLU A 143 9.44 64.43 19.24
CA GLU A 143 9.03 64.60 20.62
C GLU A 143 8.41 63.31 21.17
N ALA A 144 8.93 62.84 22.30
CA ALA A 144 8.37 61.70 23.00
C ALA A 144 7.10 62.12 23.73
N ARG A 145 5.95 61.54 23.37
CA ARG A 145 4.64 61.83 24.01
C ARG A 145 4.60 61.59 25.53
N SER A 146 5.56 60.85 26.08
CA SER A 146 5.69 60.60 27.51
C SER A 146 7.13 60.22 27.85
N GLU A 147 7.57 60.59 29.05
CA GLU A 147 8.91 60.26 29.57
C GLU A 147 9.13 58.74 29.64
N SER A 148 8.09 57.97 29.98
CA SER A 148 8.11 56.50 30.01
C SER A 148 8.49 55.84 28.67
N ARG A 149 8.22 56.49 27.53
CA ARG A 149 8.60 55.95 26.21
C ARG A 149 10.08 56.04 25.94
N LEU A 150 10.81 56.93 26.61
CA LEU A 150 12.27 57.05 26.49
C LEU A 150 12.98 55.83 27.08
N PHE A 151 12.33 55.12 28.01
CA PHE A 151 12.89 53.92 28.64
C PHE A 151 12.45 52.61 27.96
N LYS A 152 11.64 52.68 26.90
CA LYS A 152 11.08 51.48 26.25
C LYS A 152 12.14 50.76 25.41
N THR A 153 12.33 49.46 25.66
CA THR A 153 13.26 48.61 24.90
C THR A 153 12.87 48.46 23.43
N ARG A 154 13.83 48.61 22.49
CA ARG A 154 13.61 48.37 21.05
C ARG A 154 13.77 46.88 20.75
N ARG A 155 12.73 46.11 21.06
CA ARG A 155 12.66 44.72 20.65
C ARG A 155 12.28 44.63 19.17
N ARG A 156 13.16 44.06 18.35
CA ARG A 156 12.88 43.81 16.93
C ARG A 156 11.93 42.62 16.82
N LYS A 157 10.62 42.86 16.86
CA LYS A 157 9.58 41.81 16.80
C LYS A 157 9.77 40.85 15.61
N MET A 158 10.29 41.35 14.48
CA MET A 158 10.61 40.53 13.31
C MET A 158 11.64 39.42 13.58
N LEU A 159 12.64 39.66 14.45
CA LEU A 159 13.59 38.61 14.83
C LEU A 159 12.93 37.49 15.63
N LEU A 160 11.98 37.83 16.50
CA LEU A 160 11.20 36.83 17.23
C LEU A 160 10.33 36.00 16.29
N VAL A 161 9.65 36.66 15.33
CA VAL A 161 8.84 35.96 14.32
C VAL A 161 9.71 35.02 13.50
N LEU A 162 10.89 35.45 13.05
CA LEU A 162 11.82 34.60 12.31
C LEU A 162 12.34 33.42 13.16
N ALA A 163 12.68 33.66 14.43
CA ALA A 163 13.12 32.59 15.32
C ALA A 163 12.01 31.55 15.53
N LEU A 164 10.77 31.97 15.75
CA LEU A 164 9.63 31.07 15.90
C LEU A 164 9.31 30.34 14.59
N ALA A 165 9.34 31.04 13.46
CA ALA A 165 9.10 30.45 12.14
C ALA A 165 10.16 29.40 11.76
N ALA A 166 11.41 29.53 12.24
CA ALA A 166 12.45 28.52 12.05
C ALA A 166 12.35 27.38 13.09
N ALA A 167 12.06 27.71 14.36
CA ALA A 167 12.03 26.74 15.45
C ALA A 167 10.86 25.76 15.34
N LEU A 168 9.67 26.22 14.94
CA LEU A 168 8.47 25.37 14.92
C LEU A 168 8.59 24.21 13.90
N PRO A 169 8.95 24.44 12.61
CA PRO A 169 9.14 23.35 11.66
C PRO A 169 10.32 22.45 12.03
N ALA A 170 11.43 23.02 12.51
CA ALA A 170 12.59 22.25 12.94
C ALA A 170 12.26 21.34 14.14
N GLY A 171 11.51 21.86 15.12
CA GLY A 171 11.01 21.07 16.25
C GLY A 171 10.10 19.93 15.80
N LEU A 172 9.20 20.18 14.85
CA LEU A 172 8.33 19.15 14.29
C LEU A 172 9.14 18.06 13.57
N VAL A 173 10.08 18.44 12.69
CA VAL A 173 10.94 17.48 11.97
C VAL A 173 11.83 16.71 12.94
N PHE A 174 12.34 17.34 14.00
CA PHE A 174 13.10 16.65 15.04
C PHE A 174 12.27 15.56 15.73
N MET A 175 11.09 15.93 16.23
CA MET A 175 10.18 15.00 16.91
C MET A 175 9.70 13.87 15.99
N GLN A 176 9.58 14.13 14.69
CA GLN A 176 9.10 13.18 13.68
C GLN A 176 10.23 12.56 12.83
N SER A 177 11.49 12.76 13.19
CA SER A 177 12.64 12.35 12.37
C SER A 177 12.64 10.85 12.06
N ASN A 178 12.34 10.00 13.05
CA ASN A 178 12.21 8.57 12.84
C ASN A 178 11.09 8.21 11.86
N ARG A 179 9.95 8.92 11.94
CA ARG A 179 8.85 8.74 10.98
C ARG A 179 9.25 9.20 9.58
N LEU A 180 9.95 10.32 9.47
CA LEU A 180 10.45 10.85 8.19
C LEU A 180 11.47 9.90 7.53
N ALA A 181 12.34 9.28 8.31
CA ALA A 181 13.29 8.30 7.78
C ALA A 181 12.64 6.98 7.39
N ALA A 182 11.67 6.50 8.16
CA ALA A 182 10.99 5.24 7.89
C ALA A 182 9.97 5.36 6.74
N TYR A 183 9.30 6.51 6.62
CA TYR A 183 8.06 6.66 5.84
C TYR A 183 8.05 7.88 4.90
N GLY A 184 9.14 8.64 4.83
CA GLY A 184 9.22 9.84 4.01
C GLY A 184 8.32 11.00 4.50
N TRP A 185 8.08 11.97 3.62
CA TRP A 185 7.37 13.21 3.96
C TRP A 185 5.92 12.99 4.35
N ALA A 186 5.25 12.00 3.75
CA ALA A 186 3.89 11.62 4.11
C ALA A 186 3.77 11.34 5.62
N GLY A 187 4.76 10.64 6.20
CA GLY A 187 4.84 10.29 7.62
C GLY A 187 4.80 11.47 8.62
N ILE A 188 5.10 12.69 8.17
CA ILE A 188 5.04 13.91 9.00
C ILE A 188 3.66 14.55 8.96
N VAL A 189 2.94 14.40 7.84
CA VAL A 189 1.67 15.10 7.63
C VAL A 189 0.65 14.60 8.65
N PRO A 190 0.02 15.50 9.45
CA PRO A 190 -1.02 15.10 10.38
C PRO A 190 -2.20 14.44 9.65
N ASP A 191 -2.83 13.46 10.28
CA ASP A 191 -3.93 12.70 9.68
C ASP A 191 -5.08 13.60 9.23
N ARG A 192 -5.38 14.66 9.98
CA ARG A 192 -6.40 15.67 9.60
C ARG A 192 -6.06 16.39 8.30
N VAL A 193 -4.78 16.66 8.06
CA VAL A 193 -4.33 17.33 6.83
C VAL A 193 -4.40 16.36 5.66
N LEU A 194 -4.01 15.09 5.84
CA LEU A 194 -4.20 14.05 4.84
C LEU A 194 -5.68 13.87 4.49
N ALA A 195 -6.54 13.71 5.49
CA ALA A 195 -7.98 13.55 5.33
C ALA A 195 -8.68 14.79 4.74
N MET A 196 -8.22 16.00 5.03
CA MET A 196 -8.75 17.21 4.39
C MET A 196 -8.26 17.35 2.94
N GLY A 197 -6.99 17.00 2.69
CA GLY A 197 -6.28 17.20 1.44
C GLY A 197 -6.30 16.02 0.47
N TRP A 198 -7.02 14.93 0.74
CA TRP A 198 -6.98 13.68 -0.03
C TRP A 198 -7.13 13.86 -1.56
N ARG A 199 -7.86 14.90 -2.01
CA ARG A 199 -8.02 15.23 -3.44
C ARG A 199 -6.81 15.90 -4.07
N VAL A 200 -6.10 16.74 -3.32
CA VAL A 200 -5.05 17.63 -3.85
C VAL A 200 -3.64 17.14 -3.51
N LEU A 201 -3.52 16.23 -2.55
CA LEU A 201 -2.23 15.68 -2.13
C LEU A 201 -1.73 14.65 -3.17
N PRO A 202 -0.40 14.40 -3.20
CA PRO A 202 0.19 13.35 -4.03
C PRO A 202 -0.48 12.00 -3.80
N GLU A 203 -0.64 11.22 -4.87
CA GLU A 203 -1.36 9.95 -4.81
C GLU A 203 -0.75 8.96 -3.82
N ASP A 204 0.58 8.87 -3.81
CA ASP A 204 1.36 8.02 -2.92
C ASP A 204 1.27 8.42 -1.44
N TRP A 205 0.70 9.60 -1.13
CA TRP A 205 0.41 10.01 0.25
C TRP A 205 -0.99 9.62 0.69
N VAL A 206 -1.88 9.34 -0.26
CA VAL A 206 -3.28 9.06 -0.02
C VAL A 206 -3.55 7.57 -0.14
N ILE A 207 -3.00 6.93 -1.17
CA ILE A 207 -3.24 5.52 -1.55
C ILE A 207 -1.90 4.81 -1.69
N GLN A 208 -1.89 3.54 -1.34
CA GLN A 208 -0.78 2.65 -1.61
C GLN A 208 -0.70 2.34 -3.11
N THR A 209 0.26 2.99 -3.79
CA THR A 209 0.54 2.77 -5.22
C THR A 209 1.60 1.69 -5.48
N LYS A 210 2.31 1.25 -4.44
CA LYS A 210 3.40 0.27 -4.58
C LYS A 210 2.88 -1.14 -4.44
N ALA A 211 3.31 -2.01 -5.37
CA ALA A 211 2.98 -3.42 -5.37
C ALA A 211 3.33 -4.08 -4.01
N PRO A 212 2.47 -4.99 -3.52
CA PRO A 212 2.73 -5.76 -2.31
C PRO A 212 4.07 -6.51 -2.45
N GLY A 213 5.07 -6.14 -1.65
CA GLY A 213 6.42 -6.71 -1.71
C GLY A 213 7.53 -5.70 -1.39
N VAL A 214 7.30 -4.40 -1.64
CA VAL A 214 8.15 -3.35 -1.06
C VAL A 214 7.79 -3.24 0.42
N ARG A 215 8.54 -3.93 1.29
CA ARG A 215 8.37 -4.02 2.77
C ARG A 215 7.12 -3.28 3.26
N ALA A 216 5.98 -3.96 3.26
CA ALA A 216 4.66 -3.40 3.55
C ALA A 216 4.65 -2.49 4.78
N ASN A 217 5.48 -2.81 5.79
CA ASN A 217 5.68 -2.02 7.01
C ASN A 217 6.13 -0.56 6.81
N GLN A 218 6.43 -0.09 5.58
CA GLN A 218 6.88 1.28 5.32
C GLN A 218 5.85 2.17 4.63
N ASP A 219 4.65 1.67 4.29
CA ASP A 219 3.62 2.56 3.76
C ASP A 219 2.88 3.28 4.90
N LEU A 220 2.76 4.60 4.79
CA LEU A 220 1.97 5.49 5.67
C LEU A 220 1.08 6.42 4.85
N SER A 221 0.65 5.96 3.67
CA SER A 221 -0.48 6.53 2.95
C SER A 221 -1.69 6.70 3.88
N LEU A 222 -2.60 7.61 3.52
CA LEU A 222 -3.84 7.82 4.27
C LEU A 222 -4.62 6.50 4.41
N GLU A 223 -4.74 5.73 3.33
CA GLU A 223 -5.29 4.37 3.28
C GLU A 223 -4.66 3.46 4.35
N SER A 224 -3.34 3.28 4.34
CA SER A 224 -2.66 2.38 5.28
C SER A 224 -2.79 2.83 6.74
N ARG A 225 -2.91 4.15 7.00
CA ARG A 225 -3.15 4.66 8.37
C ARG A 225 -4.55 4.38 8.88
N ILE A 226 -5.53 4.35 7.98
CA ILE A 226 -6.90 3.98 8.31
C ILE A 226 -6.93 2.50 8.67
N GLU A 227 -6.42 1.63 7.78
CA GLU A 227 -6.37 0.17 7.96
C GLU A 227 -5.61 -0.25 9.22
N ARG A 228 -4.46 0.36 9.51
CA ARG A 228 -3.60 0.00 10.66
C ARG A 228 -4.03 0.61 11.99
N ALA A 229 -5.23 1.18 12.07
CA ALA A 229 -5.71 1.85 13.27
C ALA A 229 -4.81 3.01 13.77
N ILE A 230 -3.99 3.62 12.91
CA ILE A 230 -3.09 4.74 13.29
C ILE A 230 -3.89 6.04 13.41
N MET A 231 -4.83 6.26 12.49
CA MET A 231 -5.79 7.35 12.57
C MET A 231 -6.76 7.13 13.74
N SER A 232 -7.31 8.18 14.36
CA SER A 232 -8.39 8.05 15.35
C SER A 232 -9.72 7.66 14.69
N ASP A 233 -10.55 6.88 15.38
CA ASP A 233 -11.85 6.42 14.86
C ASP A 233 -12.75 7.56 14.39
N ASP A 234 -12.94 8.61 15.21
CA ASP A 234 -13.75 9.78 14.88
C ASP A 234 -13.34 10.46 13.57
N LEU A 235 -12.03 10.50 13.29
CA LEU A 235 -11.50 11.14 12.08
C LEU A 235 -11.71 10.25 10.84
N ALA A 236 -11.57 8.94 10.99
CA ALA A 236 -11.83 7.99 9.91
C ALA A 236 -13.33 7.97 9.55
N ILE A 237 -14.22 8.00 10.55
CA ILE A 237 -15.68 8.13 10.34
C ILE A 237 -15.99 9.47 9.66
N ALA A 238 -15.48 10.59 10.17
CA ALA A 238 -15.72 11.90 9.55
C ALA A 238 -15.18 12.01 8.11
N LEU A 239 -14.09 11.30 7.80
CA LEU A 239 -13.60 11.16 6.44
C LEU A 239 -14.56 10.31 5.59
N GLY A 240 -15.02 9.15 6.08
CA GLY A 240 -16.02 8.31 5.42
C GLY A 240 -17.27 9.09 5.03
N GLU A 241 -17.89 9.79 5.99
CA GLU A 241 -19.06 10.66 5.76
C GLU A 241 -18.82 11.71 4.66
N LYS A 242 -17.64 12.32 4.66
CA LYS A 242 -17.24 13.31 3.65
C LYS A 242 -17.07 12.68 2.27
N LEU A 243 -16.54 11.46 2.20
CA LEU A 243 -16.32 10.72 0.95
C LEU A 243 -17.64 10.24 0.33
N ILE A 244 -18.62 9.88 1.17
CA ILE A 244 -19.91 9.33 0.74
C ILE A 244 -20.85 10.39 0.18
N LYS A 245 -20.86 11.58 0.78
CA LYS A 245 -21.83 12.64 0.42
C LYS A 245 -22.01 12.87 -1.10
N PRO A 246 -20.95 12.93 -1.94
CA PRO A 246 -21.12 13.21 -3.35
C PRO A 246 -21.45 11.97 -4.21
N LEU A 247 -21.60 10.77 -3.63
CA LEU A 247 -21.81 9.52 -4.39
C LEU A 247 -23.19 9.47 -5.08
N LEU A 248 -24.23 10.05 -4.50
CA LEU A 248 -25.53 10.14 -5.19
C LEU A 248 -25.54 11.20 -6.29
N ASP A 249 -24.66 12.21 -6.19
CA ASP A 249 -24.72 13.40 -7.03
C ASP A 249 -24.03 13.23 -8.40
N SER A 250 -23.04 12.33 -8.54
CA SER A 250 -22.24 12.23 -9.78
C SER A 250 -21.57 10.86 -9.96
N PRO A 251 -21.62 10.25 -11.17
CA PRO A 251 -20.89 9.03 -11.50
C PRO A 251 -19.36 9.18 -11.36
N GLU A 252 -18.79 10.34 -11.73
CA GLU A 252 -17.36 10.61 -11.55
C GLU A 252 -16.96 10.57 -10.08
N ALA A 253 -17.88 10.94 -9.19
CA ALA A 253 -17.69 10.82 -7.76
C ALA A 253 -17.76 9.37 -7.29
N ARG A 254 -18.67 8.56 -7.83
CA ARG A 254 -18.83 7.12 -7.51
C ARG A 254 -17.66 6.28 -7.94
N TRP A 255 -17.04 6.64 -9.06
CA TRP A 255 -15.99 5.83 -9.69
C TRP A 255 -14.62 6.50 -9.62
N ASP A 256 -14.42 7.42 -8.67
CA ASP A 256 -13.12 7.97 -8.32
C ASP A 256 -12.31 6.88 -7.57
N PRO A 257 -11.26 6.30 -8.18
CA PRO A 257 -10.53 5.18 -7.58
C PRO A 257 -9.94 5.56 -6.22
N ARG A 258 -9.57 6.84 -6.04
CA ARG A 258 -9.02 7.32 -4.78
C ARG A 258 -10.02 7.29 -3.66
N ARG A 259 -11.25 7.69 -3.97
CA ARG A 259 -12.35 7.66 -3.03
C ARG A 259 -12.72 6.24 -2.66
N ASN A 260 -12.85 5.36 -3.65
CA ASN A 260 -13.28 3.98 -3.45
C ASN A 260 -12.31 3.20 -2.57
N ARG A 261 -10.99 3.36 -2.79
CA ARG A 261 -9.98 2.78 -1.91
C ARG A 261 -10.03 3.32 -0.49
N LEU A 262 -10.17 4.64 -0.31
CA LEU A 262 -10.32 5.22 1.02
C LEU A 262 -11.60 4.76 1.72
N LEU A 263 -12.72 4.63 1.00
CA LEU A 263 -13.97 4.10 1.55
C LEU A 263 -13.82 2.63 1.94
N SER A 264 -13.19 1.81 1.10
CA SER A 264 -12.85 0.43 1.40
C SER A 264 -11.98 0.35 2.67
N ALA A 265 -10.94 1.18 2.80
CA ALA A 265 -10.10 1.22 3.99
C ALA A 265 -10.88 1.61 5.26
N VAL A 266 -11.79 2.59 5.17
CA VAL A 266 -12.66 2.99 6.30
C VAL A 266 -13.61 1.85 6.65
N GLN A 267 -14.27 1.24 5.67
CA GLN A 267 -15.18 0.11 5.87
C GLN A 267 -14.43 -1.07 6.50
N GLN A 268 -13.32 -1.50 5.92
CA GLN A 268 -12.47 -2.57 6.47
C GLN A 268 -12.16 -2.29 7.94
N ARG A 269 -11.60 -1.11 8.26
CA ARG A 269 -11.27 -0.74 9.64
C ARG A 269 -12.45 -0.91 10.63
N PHE A 270 -13.65 -0.51 10.24
CA PHE A 270 -14.82 -0.49 11.14
C PHE A 270 -15.74 -1.70 11.02
N ALA A 271 -15.48 -2.55 10.04
CA ALA A 271 -16.28 -3.70 9.75
C ALA A 271 -15.37 -4.83 9.29
N HIS A 272 -14.78 -5.47 10.28
CA HIS A 272 -14.14 -6.76 10.12
C HIS A 272 -14.95 -7.79 10.89
N THR A 273 -15.27 -8.90 10.22
CA THR A 273 -15.57 -10.15 10.89
C THR A 273 -14.26 -10.68 11.45
N LEU A 274 -14.03 -10.50 12.75
CA LEU A 274 -12.85 -11.03 13.39
C LEU A 274 -13.07 -12.53 13.62
N TRP A 275 -12.15 -13.34 13.14
CA TRP A 275 -11.97 -14.68 13.69
C TRP A 275 -11.44 -14.50 15.12
N GLY A 276 -12.32 -14.63 16.10
CA GLY A 276 -11.91 -14.68 17.49
C GLY A 276 -10.97 -15.88 17.71
N GLY A 277 -9.97 -15.71 18.58
CA GLY A 277 -9.14 -16.83 19.04
C GLY A 277 -10.03 -17.85 19.74
N GLY A 278 -10.38 -18.92 19.03
CA GLY A 278 -11.42 -19.89 19.43
C GLY A 278 -12.38 -20.31 18.31
N GLY A 279 -12.24 -19.77 17.10
CA GLY A 279 -13.06 -20.18 15.94
C GLY A 279 -14.46 -19.56 15.90
N GLN A 280 -14.88 -18.85 16.95
CA GLN A 280 -16.09 -18.03 16.92
C GLN A 280 -15.81 -16.72 16.18
N ARG A 281 -16.58 -16.47 15.10
CA ARG A 281 -16.55 -15.20 14.38
C ARG A 281 -17.39 -14.18 15.16
N THR A 282 -16.78 -13.05 15.52
CA THR A 282 -17.53 -11.90 16.03
C THR A 282 -17.41 -10.77 15.03
N ALA A 283 -18.55 -10.29 14.54
CA ALA A 283 -18.59 -9.03 13.81
C ALA A 283 -18.62 -7.91 14.83
N VAL A 284 -17.67 -6.99 14.72
CA VAL A 284 -17.71 -5.74 15.44
C VAL A 284 -18.04 -4.68 14.40
N VAL A 285 -19.32 -4.56 14.08
CA VAL A 285 -19.81 -3.47 13.22
C VAL A 285 -19.77 -2.20 14.04
N ARG A 286 -18.86 -1.28 13.73
CA ARG A 286 -18.76 0.01 14.43
C ARG A 286 -19.35 1.17 13.64
N TRP A 287 -19.50 1.01 12.33
CA TRP A 287 -19.97 2.10 11.47
C TRP A 287 -20.49 1.58 10.12
N TYR A 288 -21.62 2.12 9.70
CA TYR A 288 -22.12 2.18 8.33
C TYR A 288 -22.76 3.57 8.16
N PRO A 289 -22.85 4.11 6.93
CA PRO A 289 -23.30 5.48 6.75
C PRO A 289 -24.82 5.60 6.93
N GLU A 290 -25.25 6.40 7.92
CA GLU A 290 -26.65 6.75 8.14
C GLU A 290 -27.06 8.02 7.37
N SER A 291 -26.09 8.79 6.87
CA SER A 291 -26.31 10.10 6.25
C SER A 291 -26.75 10.02 4.78
N ILE A 292 -26.73 8.83 4.20
CA ILE A 292 -27.06 8.55 2.81
C ILE A 292 -28.18 7.53 2.72
N ASP A 293 -29.03 7.68 1.72
CA ASP A 293 -29.96 6.64 1.32
C ASP A 293 -29.16 5.51 0.66
N LEU A 294 -28.86 4.46 1.45
CA LEU A 294 -28.10 3.31 0.98
C LEU A 294 -28.84 2.55 -0.12
N ASP A 295 -30.17 2.50 -0.07
CA ASP A 295 -30.97 1.76 -1.04
C ASP A 295 -30.92 2.47 -2.41
N GLU A 296 -31.02 3.80 -2.41
CA GLU A 296 -30.79 4.61 -3.60
C GLU A 296 -29.34 4.50 -4.13
N LEU A 297 -28.35 4.47 -3.23
CA LEU A 297 -26.94 4.32 -3.64
C LEU A 297 -26.68 2.98 -4.33
N VAL A 298 -27.26 1.90 -3.82
CA VAL A 298 -27.18 0.55 -4.42
C VAL A 298 -27.77 0.59 -5.82
N ARG A 299 -28.96 1.17 -5.97
CA ARG A 299 -29.65 1.29 -7.26
C ARG A 299 -28.79 2.02 -8.30
N VAL A 300 -28.30 3.22 -7.99
CA VAL A 300 -27.51 4.01 -8.96
C VAL A 300 -26.15 3.40 -9.28
N VAL A 301 -25.51 2.70 -8.34
CA VAL A 301 -24.27 1.96 -8.61
C VAL A 301 -24.54 0.80 -9.56
N HIS A 302 -25.65 0.08 -9.40
CA HIS A 302 -26.04 -1.00 -10.31
C HIS A 302 -26.37 -0.47 -11.71
N GLU A 303 -27.09 0.65 -11.81
CA GLU A 303 -27.38 1.30 -13.09
C GLU A 303 -26.09 1.69 -13.83
N ASP A 304 -25.12 2.31 -13.14
CA ASP A 304 -23.82 2.64 -13.74
C ASP A 304 -23.10 1.40 -14.28
N VAL A 305 -23.11 0.29 -13.54
CA VAL A 305 -22.49 -0.97 -13.97
C VAL A 305 -23.16 -1.51 -15.23
N VAL A 306 -24.49 -1.57 -15.24
CA VAL A 306 -25.26 -2.04 -16.40
C VAL A 306 -24.98 -1.17 -17.63
N ASP A 307 -24.99 0.15 -17.48
CA ASP A 307 -24.70 1.10 -18.56
C ASP A 307 -23.29 0.92 -19.13
N VAL A 308 -22.30 0.66 -18.26
CA VAL A 308 -20.92 0.36 -18.67
C VAL A 308 -20.84 -0.93 -19.47
N LEU A 309 -21.48 -2.01 -18.99
CA LEU A 309 -21.45 -3.31 -19.67
C LEU A 309 -22.08 -3.22 -21.06
N ILE A 310 -23.23 -2.55 -21.18
CA ILE A 310 -23.90 -2.29 -22.47
C ILE A 310 -23.00 -1.47 -23.40
N ALA A 311 -22.29 -0.47 -22.87
CA ALA A 311 -21.43 0.39 -23.67
C ALA A 311 -20.16 -0.33 -24.15
N VAL A 312 -19.52 -1.15 -23.30
CA VAL A 312 -18.34 -1.95 -23.65
C VAL A 312 -18.69 -2.95 -24.74
N GLU A 313 -19.79 -3.69 -24.56
CA GLU A 313 -20.29 -4.67 -25.53
C GLU A 313 -20.50 -4.07 -26.93
N HIS A 314 -21.09 -2.87 -26.98
CA HIS A 314 -21.34 -2.19 -28.24
C HIS A 314 -20.12 -1.43 -28.79
N ASN A 315 -18.94 -1.57 -28.17
CA ASN A 315 -17.72 -0.82 -28.48
C ASN A 315 -17.98 0.70 -28.53
N ARG A 316 -18.75 1.19 -27.56
CA ARG A 316 -19.17 2.59 -27.38
C ARG A 316 -18.82 3.14 -26.00
N ALA A 317 -18.03 2.40 -25.21
CA ALA A 317 -17.62 2.83 -23.89
C ALA A 317 -16.80 4.13 -23.98
N SER A 318 -17.24 5.13 -23.22
CA SER A 318 -16.44 6.32 -22.95
C SER A 318 -15.22 5.97 -22.08
N ASP A 319 -14.23 6.86 -22.02
CA ASP A 319 -13.06 6.70 -21.13
C ASP A 319 -13.46 6.47 -19.67
N LEU A 320 -14.51 7.17 -19.19
CA LEU A 320 -15.04 6.95 -17.86
C LEU A 320 -15.63 5.54 -17.71
N GLN A 321 -16.39 5.05 -18.70
CA GLN A 321 -16.96 3.71 -18.64
C GLN A 321 -15.90 2.61 -18.70
N LEU A 322 -14.82 2.80 -19.46
CA LEU A 322 -13.67 1.89 -19.45
C LEU A 322 -12.97 1.91 -18.09
N GLN A 323 -12.81 3.08 -17.46
CA GLN A 323 -12.27 3.18 -16.11
C GLN A 323 -13.17 2.51 -15.06
N ILE A 324 -14.50 2.64 -15.21
CA ILE A 324 -15.46 1.92 -14.37
C ILE A 324 -15.25 0.43 -14.56
N TYR A 325 -15.24 -0.04 -15.81
CA TYR A 325 -15.05 -1.44 -16.17
C TYR A 325 -13.76 -2.04 -15.58
N GLU A 326 -12.64 -1.32 -15.66
CA GLU A 326 -11.37 -1.73 -15.04
C GLU A 326 -11.47 -1.81 -13.51
N GLN A 327 -12.18 -0.87 -12.87
CA GLN A 327 -12.38 -0.85 -11.42
C GLN A 327 -13.32 -1.93 -10.91
N LEU A 328 -14.14 -2.54 -11.77
CA LEU A 328 -15.04 -3.63 -11.37
C LEU A 328 -14.30 -4.83 -10.77
N TRP A 329 -13.00 -4.97 -11.04
CA TRP A 329 -12.16 -6.08 -10.58
C TRP A 329 -11.34 -5.80 -9.31
N ASP A 330 -11.29 -4.56 -8.83
CA ASP A 330 -10.63 -4.14 -7.56
C ASP A 330 -11.73 -3.97 -6.48
N PRO A 331 -11.42 -3.84 -5.16
CA PRO A 331 -12.41 -3.44 -4.16
C PRO A 331 -13.11 -2.15 -4.61
N ASN A 332 -14.32 -2.31 -5.10
CA ASN A 332 -15.07 -1.27 -5.77
C ASN A 332 -16.19 -0.75 -4.87
N LEU A 333 -16.78 0.37 -5.26
CA LEU A 333 -17.85 0.99 -4.48
C LEU A 333 -19.02 0.02 -4.24
N ARG A 334 -19.34 -0.85 -5.20
CA ARG A 334 -20.39 -1.85 -5.07
C ARG A 334 -20.13 -2.81 -3.90
N TRP A 335 -18.92 -3.37 -3.79
CA TRP A 335 -18.57 -4.25 -2.67
C TRP A 335 -18.73 -3.52 -1.33
N VAL A 336 -18.23 -2.29 -1.23
CA VAL A 336 -18.35 -1.46 -0.02
C VAL A 336 -19.81 -1.21 0.36
N VAL A 337 -20.66 -0.91 -0.63
CA VAL A 337 -22.08 -0.64 -0.44
C VAL A 337 -22.87 -1.89 -0.03
N ASN A 338 -22.57 -3.03 -0.64
CA ASN A 338 -23.18 -4.32 -0.29
C ASN A 338 -22.85 -4.73 1.15
N GLU A 339 -21.62 -4.49 1.58
CA GLU A 339 -21.17 -4.71 2.95
C GLU A 339 -21.91 -3.77 3.92
N TRP A 340 -22.08 -2.49 3.59
CA TRP A 340 -22.88 -1.57 4.42
C TRP A 340 -24.34 -2.00 4.58
N LEU A 341 -24.96 -2.51 3.51
CA LEU A 341 -26.31 -3.09 3.60
C LEU A 341 -26.35 -4.29 4.54
N ALA A 342 -25.38 -5.20 4.42
CA ALA A 342 -25.29 -6.36 5.28
C ALA A 342 -25.08 -5.96 6.75
N PHE A 343 -24.22 -4.98 7.01
CA PHE A 343 -23.98 -4.46 8.36
C PHE A 343 -25.21 -3.77 8.95
N ARG A 344 -25.93 -2.97 8.17
CA ARG A 344 -27.21 -2.38 8.57
C ARG A 344 -28.22 -3.48 8.93
N ALA A 345 -28.31 -4.54 8.13
CA ALA A 345 -29.21 -5.66 8.40
C ALA A 345 -28.80 -6.47 9.65
N ILE A 346 -27.50 -6.65 9.89
CA ILE A 346 -26.98 -7.28 11.10
C ILE A 346 -27.33 -6.46 12.34
N ASP A 347 -27.08 -5.15 12.29
CA ASP A 347 -27.38 -4.23 13.40
C ASP A 347 -28.88 -4.17 13.71
N GLN A 348 -29.73 -4.27 12.68
CA GLN A 348 -31.19 -4.34 12.82
C GLN A 348 -31.71 -5.73 13.22
N GLY A 349 -30.85 -6.75 13.37
CA GLY A 349 -31.24 -8.11 13.70
C GLY A 349 -31.99 -8.86 12.58
N GLN A 350 -31.88 -8.39 11.34
CA GLN A 350 -32.48 -9.00 10.14
C GLN A 350 -31.58 -10.06 9.51
N MET A 351 -30.30 -10.07 9.89
CA MET A 351 -29.28 -10.99 9.40
C MET A 351 -28.29 -11.31 10.53
N SER A 352 -27.85 -12.55 10.62
CA SER A 352 -26.76 -12.97 11.49
C SER A 352 -25.41 -12.86 10.77
N ILE A 353 -24.33 -12.86 11.54
CA ILE A 353 -22.96 -12.82 10.99
C ILE A 353 -22.66 -14.06 10.15
N GLU A 354 -23.23 -15.21 10.55
CA GLU A 354 -23.12 -16.46 9.80
C GLU A 354 -23.87 -16.36 8.47
N GLU A 355 -25.08 -15.78 8.45
CA GLU A 355 -25.86 -15.55 7.24
C GLU A 355 -25.17 -14.57 6.27
N HIS A 356 -24.50 -13.53 6.78
CA HIS A 356 -23.72 -12.60 5.96
C HIS A 356 -22.57 -13.32 5.25
N HIS A 357 -21.83 -14.17 5.96
CA HIS A 357 -20.78 -14.98 5.35
C HIS A 357 -21.30 -16.02 4.38
N ASN A 358 -22.47 -16.55 4.68
CA ASN A 358 -23.17 -17.41 3.75
C ASN A 358 -23.67 -16.64 2.54
N THR A 359 -23.49 -15.30 2.42
CA THR A 359 -23.65 -14.43 1.24
C THR A 359 -25.04 -14.43 0.56
N ARG A 360 -25.86 -15.47 0.78
CA ARG A 360 -27.24 -15.66 0.34
C ARG A 360 -28.13 -14.58 0.90
N ARG A 361 -28.11 -14.39 2.21
CA ARG A 361 -29.00 -13.44 2.87
C ARG A 361 -28.69 -12.00 2.45
N THR A 362 -27.42 -11.70 2.23
CA THR A 362 -26.99 -10.41 1.65
C THR A 362 -27.51 -10.25 0.22
N ALA A 363 -27.42 -11.29 -0.62
CA ALA A 363 -27.96 -11.27 -1.97
C ALA A 363 -29.49 -11.10 -1.99
N GLU A 364 -30.23 -11.82 -1.15
CA GLU A 364 -31.69 -11.69 -1.01
C GLU A 364 -32.10 -10.26 -0.62
N LEU A 365 -31.37 -9.63 0.31
CA LEU A 365 -31.62 -8.25 0.70
C LEU A 365 -31.33 -7.26 -0.43
N ILE A 366 -30.22 -7.45 -1.15
CA ILE A 366 -29.88 -6.61 -2.31
C ILE A 366 -30.94 -6.78 -3.40
N SER A 367 -31.32 -8.02 -3.70
CA SER A 367 -32.35 -8.37 -4.69
C SER A 367 -33.69 -7.69 -4.39
N ALA A 368 -34.14 -7.75 -3.14
CA ALA A 368 -35.38 -7.08 -2.71
C ALA A 368 -35.36 -5.55 -2.87
N GLN A 369 -34.19 -4.92 -2.95
CA GLN A 369 -34.04 -3.48 -3.24
C GLN A 369 -33.90 -3.20 -4.75
N LEU A 370 -33.66 -4.23 -5.56
CA LEU A 370 -33.35 -4.16 -6.98
C LEU A 370 -34.53 -4.57 -7.89
N ASP A 371 -35.78 -4.55 -7.44
CA ASP A 371 -36.99 -4.84 -8.27
C ASP A 371 -36.96 -4.12 -9.65
N THR A 372 -36.32 -2.94 -9.76
CA THR A 372 -36.11 -2.22 -11.03
C THR A 372 -34.96 -2.75 -11.90
N THR A 373 -33.98 -3.42 -11.33
CA THR A 373 -32.84 -4.04 -12.02
C THR A 373 -33.19 -5.41 -12.57
N GLU A 374 -34.16 -6.12 -11.98
CA GLU A 374 -34.75 -7.33 -12.56
C GLU A 374 -35.27 -7.05 -13.98
N LEU A 375 -35.94 -5.91 -14.19
CA LEU A 375 -36.34 -5.40 -15.52
C LEU A 375 -35.15 -5.18 -16.48
N LEU A 376 -33.98 -4.77 -15.97
CA LEU A 376 -32.76 -4.59 -16.75
C LEU A 376 -32.09 -5.93 -17.07
N LEU A 377 -32.05 -6.88 -16.14
CA LEU A 377 -31.55 -8.25 -16.35
C LEU A 377 -32.37 -8.98 -17.43
N HIS A 378 -33.67 -8.73 -17.49
CA HIS A 378 -34.55 -9.24 -18.53
C HIS A 378 -34.59 -8.38 -19.80
N SER A 379 -33.83 -7.28 -19.85
CA SER A 379 -33.81 -6.43 -21.04
C SER A 379 -33.07 -7.11 -22.19
N ALA A 380 -33.62 -7.01 -23.41
CA ALA A 380 -33.00 -7.59 -24.60
C ALA A 380 -31.56 -7.10 -24.88
N PRO A 381 -31.14 -5.85 -24.57
CA PRO A 381 -29.75 -5.43 -24.65
C PRO A 381 -28.83 -6.19 -23.69
N PHE A 382 -29.23 -6.34 -22.43
CA PHE A 382 -28.44 -7.06 -21.43
C PHE A 382 -28.38 -8.57 -21.73
N GLN A 383 -29.50 -9.16 -22.12
CA GLN A 383 -29.55 -10.56 -22.60
C GLN A 383 -28.65 -10.77 -23.83
N ARG A 384 -28.50 -9.79 -24.72
CA ARG A 384 -27.54 -9.88 -25.83
C ARG A 384 -26.09 -9.75 -25.38
N CYS A 385 -25.82 -8.93 -24.36
CA CYS A 385 -24.51 -8.85 -23.73
C CYS A 385 -24.13 -10.17 -23.05
N LEU A 386 -25.07 -10.84 -22.37
CA LEU A 386 -24.90 -12.22 -21.86
C LEU A 386 -24.64 -13.27 -22.95
N LEU A 387 -25.01 -12.96 -24.19
CA LEU A 387 -24.88 -13.84 -25.35
C LEU A 387 -23.74 -13.44 -26.28
N SER A 388 -22.94 -12.43 -25.92
CA SER A 388 -21.79 -12.04 -26.74
C SER A 388 -20.66 -13.03 -26.57
N ASP A 389 -19.82 -13.14 -27.60
CA ASP A 389 -18.62 -13.97 -27.57
C ASP A 389 -17.54 -13.39 -26.62
N ASP A 390 -17.79 -12.25 -25.94
CA ASP A 390 -16.90 -11.67 -24.94
C ASP A 390 -17.30 -12.10 -23.52
N ASP A 391 -16.89 -13.33 -23.21
CA ASP A 391 -17.30 -14.10 -22.04
C ASP A 391 -16.92 -13.48 -20.69
N THR A 392 -16.01 -12.50 -20.71
CA THR A 392 -15.59 -11.77 -19.52
C THR A 392 -16.71 -10.87 -19.00
N ILE A 393 -17.48 -10.27 -19.90
CA ILE A 393 -18.59 -9.37 -19.59
C ILE A 393 -19.80 -10.18 -19.10
N VAL A 394 -20.08 -11.31 -19.75
CA VAL A 394 -21.11 -12.28 -19.37
C VAL A 394 -20.89 -12.81 -17.96
N LEU A 395 -19.68 -13.29 -17.69
CA LEU A 395 -19.31 -13.86 -16.39
C LEU A 395 -19.39 -12.82 -15.28
N PHE A 396 -18.87 -11.61 -15.53
CA PHE A 396 -18.91 -10.52 -14.58
C PHE A 396 -20.36 -10.15 -14.22
N SER A 397 -21.19 -9.96 -15.24
CA SER A 397 -22.62 -9.65 -15.10
C SER A 397 -23.34 -10.71 -14.27
N LEU A 398 -23.01 -11.99 -14.45
CA LEU A 398 -23.65 -13.11 -13.77
C LEU A 398 -23.14 -13.31 -12.34
N THR A 399 -21.84 -13.21 -12.08
CA THR A 399 -21.30 -13.37 -10.72
C THR A 399 -21.67 -12.22 -9.81
N GLU A 400 -21.85 -11.03 -10.39
CA GLU A 400 -22.08 -9.83 -9.60
C GLU A 400 -23.57 -9.50 -9.50
N LEU A 401 -24.36 -9.58 -10.58
CA LEU A 401 -25.74 -9.07 -10.58
C LEU A 401 -26.82 -10.09 -10.20
N TYR A 402 -26.53 -11.40 -10.23
CA TYR A 402 -27.55 -12.41 -9.98
C TYR A 402 -27.64 -12.80 -8.50
N ASP A 403 -28.87 -12.79 -7.98
CA ASP A 403 -29.23 -13.33 -6.68
C ASP A 403 -28.98 -14.84 -6.63
N ARG A 404 -28.65 -15.34 -5.43
CA ARG A 404 -28.49 -16.76 -5.10
C ARG A 404 -29.67 -17.63 -5.54
N SER A 405 -30.88 -17.07 -5.54
CA SER A 405 -32.11 -17.74 -5.99
C SER A 405 -32.17 -17.98 -7.50
N GLU A 406 -31.53 -17.13 -8.30
CA GLU A 406 -31.45 -17.26 -9.75
C GLU A 406 -30.16 -17.98 -10.21
N LEU A 407 -29.24 -18.26 -9.28
CA LEU A 407 -28.02 -18.99 -9.62
C LEU A 407 -28.28 -20.39 -10.14
N ASP A 408 -29.38 -21.01 -9.72
CA ASP A 408 -29.83 -22.29 -10.26
C ASP A 408 -30.22 -22.17 -11.74
N HIS A 409 -30.93 -21.11 -12.11
CA HIS A 409 -31.27 -20.81 -13.51
C HIS A 409 -30.03 -20.48 -14.34
N VAL A 410 -29.11 -19.68 -13.79
CA VAL A 410 -27.81 -19.38 -14.42
C VAL A 410 -26.98 -20.66 -14.59
N TYR A 411 -26.95 -21.53 -13.58
CA TYR A 411 -26.29 -22.83 -13.69
C TYR A 411 -26.94 -23.71 -14.75
N ASP A 412 -28.26 -23.85 -14.78
CA ASP A 412 -28.95 -24.65 -15.77
C ASP A 412 -28.66 -24.12 -17.19
N TRP A 413 -28.64 -22.80 -17.37
CA TRP A 413 -28.23 -22.15 -18.62
C TRP A 413 -26.78 -22.47 -19.01
N TYR A 414 -25.84 -22.40 -18.07
CA TYR A 414 -24.44 -22.76 -18.32
C TYR A 414 -24.27 -24.23 -18.63
N ARG A 415 -24.95 -25.10 -17.88
CA ARG A 415 -24.94 -26.54 -18.11
C ARG A 415 -25.40 -26.83 -19.53
N GLU A 416 -26.52 -26.25 -19.96
CA GLU A 416 -27.01 -26.39 -21.34
C GLU A 416 -25.96 -25.91 -22.36
N ARG A 417 -25.27 -24.80 -22.11
CA ARG A 417 -24.20 -24.31 -22.99
C ARG A 417 -23.00 -25.24 -23.05
N ILE A 418 -22.56 -25.77 -21.92
CA ILE A 418 -21.45 -26.74 -21.83
C ILE A 418 -21.84 -28.05 -22.52
N GLU A 419 -23.10 -28.47 -22.37
CA GLU A 419 -23.65 -29.64 -23.05
C GLU A 419 -23.72 -29.46 -24.57
N GLN A 420 -24.06 -28.26 -25.03
CA GLN A 420 -24.22 -27.91 -26.44
C GLN A 420 -22.93 -27.36 -27.09
N ALA A 421 -21.86 -27.14 -26.32
CA ALA A 421 -20.64 -26.51 -26.80
C ALA A 421 -19.97 -27.34 -27.90
N ASP A 422 -19.99 -26.81 -29.11
CA ASP A 422 -19.22 -27.25 -30.27
C ASP A 422 -17.88 -26.49 -30.41
N ALA A 423 -17.63 -25.53 -29.50
CA ALA A 423 -16.44 -24.71 -29.42
C ALA A 423 -15.81 -24.76 -28.01
N PRO A 424 -14.53 -24.37 -27.86
CA PRO A 424 -13.87 -24.28 -26.56
C PRO A 424 -14.65 -23.41 -25.60
N ILE A 425 -14.92 -23.94 -24.41
CA ILE A 425 -15.58 -23.17 -23.36
C ILE A 425 -14.58 -22.11 -22.85
N PRO A 426 -15.01 -20.85 -22.71
CA PRO A 426 -14.15 -19.74 -22.36
C PRO A 426 -13.44 -19.94 -21.04
N VAL A 427 -12.14 -19.62 -21.04
CA VAL A 427 -11.27 -19.69 -19.87
C VAL A 427 -11.81 -18.84 -18.69
N PRO A 428 -12.29 -17.59 -18.87
CA PRO A 428 -12.86 -16.82 -17.77
C PRO A 428 -13.96 -17.56 -17.01
N LEU A 429 -14.83 -18.30 -17.72
CA LEU A 429 -15.94 -19.02 -17.12
C LEU A 429 -15.46 -20.03 -16.07
N SER A 430 -14.43 -20.79 -16.40
CA SER A 430 -13.80 -21.75 -15.47
C SER A 430 -13.13 -21.09 -14.25
N TYR A 431 -12.78 -19.80 -14.32
CA TYR A 431 -12.09 -19.09 -13.24
C TYR A 431 -13.00 -18.62 -12.11
N ARG A 432 -14.26 -18.28 -12.39
CA ARG A 432 -15.20 -17.77 -11.38
C ARG A 432 -16.19 -18.82 -10.90
N LEU A 433 -16.49 -19.82 -11.73
CA LEU A 433 -17.49 -20.82 -11.39
C LEU A 433 -17.16 -21.59 -10.10
N PRO A 434 -15.90 -21.93 -9.75
CA PRO A 434 -15.62 -22.55 -8.46
C PRO A 434 -16.08 -21.74 -7.24
N SER A 435 -15.82 -20.42 -7.21
CA SER A 435 -16.32 -19.52 -6.16
C SER A 435 -17.84 -19.45 -6.14
N PHE A 436 -18.46 -19.50 -7.31
CA PHE A 436 -19.90 -19.50 -7.46
C PHE A 436 -20.53 -20.80 -6.94
N THR A 437 -19.95 -21.95 -7.25
CA THR A 437 -20.43 -23.26 -6.82
C THR A 437 -20.33 -23.45 -5.29
N GLN A 438 -19.42 -22.76 -4.62
CA GLN A 438 -19.42 -22.68 -3.14
C GLN A 438 -20.64 -21.91 -2.60
N SER A 439 -21.21 -21.03 -3.42
CA SER A 439 -22.30 -20.13 -3.05
C SER A 439 -23.69 -20.66 -3.40
N ILE A 440 -23.84 -21.60 -4.35
CA ILE A 440 -25.14 -22.19 -4.69
C ILE A 440 -25.66 -23.16 -3.63
N GLU A 441 -26.97 -23.46 -3.67
CA GLU A 441 -27.60 -24.44 -2.78
C GLU A 441 -26.95 -25.82 -2.90
N ASP A 442 -26.91 -26.59 -1.81
CA ASP A 442 -26.25 -27.89 -1.78
C ASP A 442 -26.78 -28.84 -2.87
N ALA A 443 -28.09 -28.81 -3.15
CA ALA A 443 -28.69 -29.64 -4.20
C ALA A 443 -28.17 -29.30 -5.62
N THR A 444 -27.95 -28.01 -5.91
CA THR A 444 -27.40 -27.54 -7.19
C THR A 444 -25.90 -27.78 -7.26
N ARG A 445 -25.20 -27.61 -6.13
CA ARG A 445 -23.79 -27.99 -5.97
C ARG A 445 -23.58 -29.46 -6.29
N ASP A 446 -24.33 -30.36 -5.65
CA ASP A 446 -24.25 -31.79 -5.88
C ASP A 446 -24.55 -32.15 -7.35
N ARG A 447 -25.50 -31.44 -7.97
CA ARG A 447 -25.84 -31.65 -9.39
C ARG A 447 -24.70 -31.21 -10.30
N PHE A 448 -24.12 -30.04 -10.05
CA PHE A 448 -22.98 -29.53 -10.81
C PHE A 448 -21.75 -30.41 -10.65
N VAL A 449 -21.48 -30.92 -9.43
CA VAL A 449 -20.37 -31.85 -9.20
C VAL A 449 -20.57 -33.16 -9.97
N ARG A 450 -21.78 -33.71 -10.02
CA ARG A 450 -22.11 -34.87 -10.88
C ARG A 450 -21.94 -34.57 -12.37
N ASP A 451 -22.25 -33.34 -12.80
CA ASP A 451 -22.01 -32.93 -14.17
C ASP A 451 -20.52 -32.85 -14.50
N LEU A 452 -19.67 -32.35 -13.58
CA LEU A 452 -18.21 -32.37 -13.75
C LEU A 452 -17.67 -33.80 -13.93
N GLU A 453 -18.14 -34.75 -13.12
CA GLU A 453 -17.77 -36.16 -13.26
C GLU A 453 -18.21 -36.71 -14.63
N ARG A 454 -19.45 -36.44 -15.04
CA ARG A 454 -19.97 -36.87 -16.35
C ARG A 454 -19.20 -36.24 -17.51
N TRP A 455 -18.87 -34.95 -17.43
CA TRP A 455 -18.14 -34.20 -18.44
C TRP A 455 -16.67 -34.62 -18.54
N SER A 456 -16.05 -35.00 -17.42
CA SER A 456 -14.67 -35.49 -17.41
C SER A 456 -14.55 -36.80 -18.18
N GLN A 457 -15.53 -37.70 -18.00
CA GLN A 457 -15.60 -39.01 -18.66
C GLN A 457 -16.15 -38.93 -20.10
N GLY A 458 -16.72 -37.78 -20.50
CA GLY A 458 -17.32 -37.57 -21.81
C GLY A 458 -16.32 -37.58 -22.96
N THR A 459 -16.82 -37.78 -24.19
CA THR A 459 -15.98 -37.74 -25.40
C THR A 459 -15.73 -36.33 -25.90
N ASN A 460 -16.57 -35.35 -25.51
CA ASN A 460 -16.44 -33.96 -25.94
C ASN A 460 -15.14 -33.34 -25.35
N PRO A 461 -14.17 -32.91 -26.19
CA PRO A 461 -12.91 -32.34 -25.71
C PRO A 461 -13.11 -30.99 -25.02
N HIS A 462 -14.13 -30.21 -25.37
CA HIS A 462 -14.41 -28.91 -24.75
C HIS A 462 -14.91 -29.06 -23.31
N GLN A 463 -15.79 -30.05 -23.08
CA GLN A 463 -16.26 -30.40 -21.75
C GLN A 463 -15.11 -30.85 -20.84
N ARG A 464 -14.24 -31.73 -21.34
CA ARG A 464 -13.05 -32.18 -20.59
C ARG A 464 -12.10 -31.04 -20.24
N ARG A 465 -11.84 -30.15 -21.21
CA ARG A 465 -11.00 -28.97 -20.99
C ARG A 465 -11.61 -28.01 -19.97
N PHE A 466 -12.92 -27.82 -20.00
CA PHE A 466 -13.63 -27.06 -18.97
C PHE A 466 -13.47 -27.67 -17.58
N VAL A 467 -13.60 -29.00 -17.44
CA VAL A 467 -13.39 -29.67 -16.15
C VAL A 467 -11.96 -29.46 -15.65
N ILE A 468 -10.94 -29.62 -16.50
CA ILE A 468 -9.54 -29.36 -16.15
C ILE A 468 -9.39 -27.93 -15.61
N ALA A 469 -9.93 -26.95 -16.33
CA ALA A 469 -9.84 -25.55 -15.97
C ALA A 469 -10.57 -25.22 -14.65
N PHE A 470 -11.75 -25.81 -14.45
CA PHE A 470 -12.52 -25.69 -13.22
C PHE A 470 -11.75 -26.26 -12.03
N CYS A 471 -11.26 -27.49 -12.15
CA CYS A 471 -10.46 -28.15 -11.13
C CYS A 471 -9.17 -27.38 -10.83
N ALA A 472 -8.49 -26.86 -11.86
CA ALA A 472 -7.26 -26.07 -11.68
C ALA A 472 -7.51 -24.87 -10.76
N ARG A 473 -8.63 -24.18 -10.98
CA ARG A 473 -9.01 -23.02 -10.20
C ARG A 473 -9.52 -23.37 -8.80
N ALA A 474 -10.32 -24.42 -8.67
CA ALA A 474 -10.79 -24.90 -7.38
C ALA A 474 -9.60 -25.28 -6.48
N GLU A 475 -8.64 -26.05 -7.00
CA GLU A 475 -7.44 -26.43 -6.27
C GLU A 475 -6.53 -25.23 -5.99
N PHE A 476 -6.43 -24.27 -6.91
CA PHE A 476 -5.74 -23.00 -6.65
C PHE A 476 -6.30 -22.30 -5.41
N GLN A 477 -7.63 -22.18 -5.31
CA GLN A 477 -8.28 -21.54 -4.16
C GLN A 477 -8.00 -22.32 -2.89
N ARG A 478 -8.10 -23.65 -2.93
CA ARG A 478 -7.78 -24.51 -1.79
C ARG A 478 -6.36 -24.27 -1.26
N VAL A 479 -5.35 -24.27 -2.14
CA VAL A 479 -3.94 -24.12 -1.75
C VAL A 479 -3.61 -22.69 -1.30
N ILE A 480 -4.10 -21.67 -2.01
CA ILE A 480 -3.70 -20.28 -1.75
C ILE A 480 -4.48 -19.66 -0.58
N GLU A 481 -5.77 -19.98 -0.46
CA GLU A 481 -6.63 -19.43 0.59
C GLU A 481 -6.56 -20.27 1.88
N ASN A 482 -5.70 -21.31 1.92
CA ASN A 482 -5.57 -22.27 3.02
C ASN A 482 -6.93 -22.84 3.45
N MET A 483 -7.83 -23.07 2.50
CA MET A 483 -9.13 -23.67 2.80
C MET A 483 -8.90 -25.13 3.20
N THR A 484 -9.57 -25.57 4.26
CA THR A 484 -9.54 -26.99 4.65
C THR A 484 -10.13 -27.84 3.52
N GLU A 485 -9.71 -29.09 3.36
CA GLU A 485 -10.28 -30.01 2.36
C GLU A 485 -11.81 -30.11 2.47
N ALA A 486 -12.33 -29.99 3.69
CA ALA A 486 -13.76 -29.95 3.98
C ALA A 486 -14.50 -28.71 3.42
N ALA A 487 -13.78 -27.64 3.07
CA ALA A 487 -14.37 -26.33 2.78
C ALA A 487 -14.61 -26.05 1.28
N LEU A 488 -13.97 -26.78 0.35
CA LEU A 488 -14.22 -26.57 -1.08
C LEU A 488 -15.27 -27.53 -1.64
N PHE A 489 -14.97 -28.84 -1.67
CA PHE A 489 -15.86 -29.89 -2.15
C PHE A 489 -15.45 -31.23 -1.52
N ALA A 490 -15.99 -31.57 -0.35
CA ALA A 490 -15.84 -32.91 0.26
C ALA A 490 -16.72 -33.97 -0.41
N ASP A 491 -16.98 -33.82 -1.71
CA ASP A 491 -17.87 -34.66 -2.49
C ASP A 491 -17.04 -35.70 -3.29
N PRO A 492 -17.34 -37.00 -3.15
CA PRO A 492 -16.67 -38.06 -3.93
C PRO A 492 -16.69 -37.85 -5.45
N ALA A 493 -17.75 -37.26 -6.00
CA ALA A 493 -17.85 -37.02 -7.44
C ALA A 493 -16.93 -35.88 -7.90
N TYR A 494 -16.65 -34.87 -7.05
CA TYR A 494 -15.63 -33.86 -7.36
C TYR A 494 -14.24 -34.49 -7.37
N GLN A 495 -13.94 -35.35 -6.40
CA GLN A 495 -12.67 -36.08 -6.37
C GLN A 495 -12.52 -36.98 -7.59
N ALA A 496 -13.57 -37.69 -8.00
CA ALA A 496 -13.55 -38.49 -9.23
C ALA A 496 -13.31 -37.62 -10.49
N ALA A 497 -13.92 -36.44 -10.57
CA ALA A 497 -13.69 -35.49 -11.66
C ALA A 497 -12.25 -34.96 -11.66
N LEU A 498 -11.70 -34.63 -10.48
CA LEU A 498 -10.34 -34.18 -10.28
C LEU A 498 -9.32 -35.25 -10.68
N ASP A 499 -9.51 -36.49 -10.20
CA ASP A 499 -8.66 -37.64 -10.55
C ASP A 499 -8.67 -37.88 -12.05
N HIS A 500 -9.86 -37.86 -12.68
CA HIS A 500 -9.96 -38.02 -14.14
C HIS A 500 -9.28 -36.87 -14.89
N ALA A 501 -9.41 -35.62 -14.43
CA ALA A 501 -8.72 -34.48 -15.01
C ALA A 501 -7.19 -34.63 -14.89
N CYS A 502 -6.70 -35.11 -13.75
CA CYS A 502 -5.28 -35.41 -13.53
C CYS A 502 -4.79 -36.54 -14.45
N GLU A 503 -5.59 -37.60 -14.64
CA GLU A 503 -5.26 -38.65 -15.60
C GLU A 503 -5.20 -38.12 -17.04
N LEU A 504 -6.18 -37.27 -17.44
CA LEU A 504 -6.24 -36.68 -18.78
C LEU A 504 -5.00 -35.84 -19.09
N ILE A 505 -4.56 -34.96 -18.18
CA ILE A 505 -3.38 -34.11 -18.45
C ILE A 505 -2.09 -34.94 -18.57
N MET A 506 -2.04 -36.11 -17.94
CA MET A 506 -0.90 -37.02 -18.02
C MET A 506 -0.88 -37.88 -19.30
N ARG A 507 -1.96 -37.91 -20.09
CA ARG A 507 -1.97 -38.65 -21.36
C ARG A 507 -1.11 -37.94 -22.42
N PRO A 508 -0.32 -38.68 -23.23
CA PRO A 508 0.54 -38.07 -24.26
C PRO A 508 -0.22 -37.29 -25.33
N GLU A 509 -1.46 -37.65 -25.63
CA GLU A 509 -2.28 -37.00 -26.65
C GLU A 509 -2.91 -35.68 -26.21
N THR A 510 -2.84 -35.35 -24.92
CA THR A 510 -3.46 -34.13 -24.38
C THR A 510 -2.59 -32.93 -24.69
N VAL A 511 -3.16 -31.95 -25.38
CA VAL A 511 -2.51 -30.65 -25.61
C VAL A 511 -2.43 -29.91 -24.28
N ILE A 512 -1.22 -29.60 -23.84
CA ILE A 512 -0.98 -28.95 -22.56
C ILE A 512 -0.88 -27.44 -22.76
N GLY A 513 -1.79 -26.72 -22.12
CA GLY A 513 -1.75 -25.28 -21.98
C GLY A 513 -1.52 -24.85 -20.53
N GLU A 514 -1.78 -23.58 -20.27
CA GLU A 514 -1.57 -22.98 -18.94
C GLU A 514 -2.43 -23.64 -17.85
N GLN A 515 -3.67 -24.01 -18.17
CA GLN A 515 -4.64 -24.54 -17.21
C GLN A 515 -4.27 -25.95 -16.74
N GLU A 516 -3.78 -26.78 -17.64
CA GLU A 516 -3.29 -28.13 -17.35
C GLU A 516 -2.07 -28.08 -16.41
N VAL A 517 -1.14 -27.14 -16.65
CA VAL A 517 0.02 -26.91 -15.78
C VAL A 517 -0.41 -26.37 -14.40
N GLN A 518 -1.38 -25.46 -14.36
CA GLN A 518 -1.98 -24.98 -13.09
C GLN A 518 -2.64 -26.14 -12.32
N LEU A 519 -3.43 -26.98 -12.98
CA LEU A 519 -4.06 -28.13 -12.35
C LEU A 519 -3.01 -29.06 -11.73
N ALA A 520 -1.98 -29.43 -12.49
CA ALA A 520 -0.90 -30.30 -12.01
C ALA A 520 -0.20 -29.71 -10.77
N ALA A 521 -0.01 -28.39 -10.74
CA ALA A 521 0.64 -27.69 -9.64
C ALA A 521 -0.21 -27.66 -8.36
N TYR A 522 -1.54 -27.52 -8.47
CA TYR A 522 -2.42 -27.30 -7.32
C TYR A 522 -3.13 -28.56 -6.83
N ALA A 523 -3.48 -29.50 -7.71
CA ALA A 523 -4.11 -30.78 -7.34
C ALA A 523 -3.14 -31.68 -6.58
N ALA A 524 -1.84 -31.55 -6.86
CA ALA A 524 -0.79 -32.25 -6.14
C ALA A 524 0.39 -31.32 -5.85
N PRO A 525 0.27 -30.51 -4.78
CA PRO A 525 1.25 -29.47 -4.45
C PRO A 525 2.59 -30.04 -3.95
N ASP A 526 2.68 -31.37 -3.76
CA ASP A 526 3.91 -32.13 -3.53
C ASP A 526 4.76 -32.32 -4.79
N GLY A 527 4.20 -32.05 -5.97
CA GLY A 527 4.89 -32.14 -7.25
C GLY A 527 4.68 -33.45 -8.00
N ARG A 528 3.92 -34.42 -7.45
CA ARG A 528 3.72 -35.75 -8.08
C ARG A 528 3.05 -35.70 -9.47
N LEU A 529 2.33 -34.62 -9.78
CA LEU A 529 1.76 -34.37 -11.10
C LEU A 529 2.59 -33.36 -11.89
N LEU A 530 3.00 -32.26 -11.25
CA LEU A 530 3.71 -31.16 -11.91
C LEU A 530 5.07 -31.59 -12.46
N PHE A 531 5.86 -32.35 -11.71
CA PHE A 531 7.22 -32.69 -12.11
C PHE A 531 7.27 -33.66 -13.30
N PRO A 532 6.51 -34.77 -13.32
CA PRO A 532 6.44 -35.62 -14.52
C PRO A 532 5.89 -34.87 -15.74
N LEU A 533 4.88 -34.00 -15.56
CA LEU A 533 4.33 -33.19 -16.65
C LEU A 533 5.38 -32.22 -17.20
N ALA A 534 6.08 -31.49 -16.33
CA ALA A 534 7.13 -30.58 -16.73
C ALA A 534 8.29 -31.32 -17.41
N ALA A 535 8.67 -32.50 -16.92
CA ALA A 535 9.70 -33.30 -17.55
C ALA A 535 9.33 -33.72 -18.97
N ARG A 536 8.07 -34.13 -19.19
CA ARG A 536 7.52 -34.41 -20.52
C ARG A 536 7.59 -33.17 -21.43
N LEU A 537 7.11 -32.02 -20.96
CA LEU A 537 7.09 -30.78 -21.76
C LEU A 537 8.50 -30.33 -22.15
N ILE A 538 9.49 -30.49 -21.26
CA ILE A 538 10.89 -30.19 -21.57
C ILE A 538 11.41 -31.14 -22.64
N ALA A 539 11.16 -32.44 -22.51
CA ALA A 539 11.59 -33.44 -23.49
C ALA A 539 10.93 -33.23 -24.88
N GLU A 540 9.70 -32.73 -24.91
CA GLU A 540 8.95 -32.40 -26.13
C GLU A 540 9.29 -31.01 -26.70
N GLY A 541 10.11 -30.21 -26.00
CA GLY A 541 10.43 -28.84 -26.39
C GLY A 541 9.26 -27.86 -26.27
N GLN A 542 8.23 -28.18 -25.48
CA GLN A 542 7.03 -27.38 -25.24
C GLN A 542 7.16 -26.52 -23.97
N THR A 543 8.31 -25.88 -23.80
CA THR A 543 8.63 -25.18 -22.55
C THR A 543 7.89 -23.86 -22.36
N ASP A 544 7.33 -23.29 -23.43
CA ASP A 544 6.51 -22.07 -23.38
C ASP A 544 5.34 -22.21 -22.41
N ALA A 545 4.68 -23.38 -22.37
CA ALA A 545 3.55 -23.66 -21.47
C ALA A 545 3.93 -23.61 -19.97
N LEU A 546 5.17 -23.95 -19.62
CA LEU A 546 5.69 -23.85 -18.26
C LEU A 546 6.02 -22.40 -17.88
N SER A 547 6.56 -21.64 -18.83
CA SER A 547 6.99 -20.26 -18.59
C SER A 547 5.83 -19.26 -18.56
N SER A 548 4.74 -19.53 -19.28
CA SER A 548 3.54 -18.69 -19.30
C SER A 548 2.77 -18.74 -17.98
N THR A 549 2.89 -19.83 -17.23
CA THR A 549 2.22 -19.97 -15.93
C THR A 549 2.81 -19.02 -14.88
N ARG A 550 2.00 -18.02 -14.46
CA ARG A 550 2.22 -17.28 -13.21
C ARG A 550 1.87 -18.15 -12.00
N ILE A 551 2.61 -19.23 -11.82
CA ILE A 551 2.47 -20.05 -10.62
C ILE A 551 3.00 -19.25 -9.43
N TRP A 552 2.13 -19.10 -8.42
CA TRP A 552 2.48 -18.51 -7.13
C TRP A 552 3.41 -19.47 -6.40
N SER A 553 4.70 -19.40 -6.72
CA SER A 553 5.71 -20.39 -6.34
C SER A 553 5.90 -20.52 -4.83
N ASP A 554 5.67 -19.45 -4.06
CA ASP A 554 6.06 -19.41 -2.65
C ASP A 554 5.25 -20.35 -1.74
N SER A 555 3.97 -20.60 -2.05
CA SER A 555 3.14 -21.56 -1.30
C SER A 555 3.51 -23.00 -1.66
N LEU A 556 3.68 -23.29 -2.95
CA LEU A 556 3.99 -24.64 -3.43
C LEU A 556 5.39 -25.11 -3.01
N ARG A 557 6.40 -24.22 -2.98
CA ARG A 557 7.77 -24.57 -2.55
C ARG A 557 7.84 -25.21 -1.15
N ARG A 558 6.85 -24.99 -0.29
CA ARG A 558 6.85 -25.54 1.08
C ARG A 558 6.41 -27.00 1.12
N THR A 559 5.66 -27.44 0.11
CA THR A 559 5.04 -28.76 0.07
C THR A 559 5.71 -29.70 -0.93
N MET A 560 6.50 -29.16 -1.86
CA MET A 560 7.19 -29.94 -2.89
C MET A 560 8.17 -30.95 -2.28
N ASP A 561 8.11 -32.16 -2.81
CA ASP A 561 8.98 -33.29 -2.48
C ASP A 561 10.33 -33.13 -3.21
N SER A 562 11.44 -33.16 -2.47
CA SER A 562 12.78 -33.03 -3.06
C SER A 562 13.21 -34.27 -3.85
N GLY A 563 12.75 -35.46 -3.47
CA GLY A 563 13.05 -36.71 -4.14
C GLY A 563 12.42 -36.75 -5.52
N LEU A 564 11.15 -36.36 -5.63
CA LEU A 564 10.47 -36.24 -6.92
C LEU A 564 11.12 -35.18 -7.83
N TRP A 565 11.64 -34.09 -7.26
CA TRP A 565 12.37 -33.09 -8.04
C TRP A 565 13.66 -33.69 -8.63
N VAL A 566 14.44 -34.41 -7.81
CA VAL A 566 15.68 -35.07 -8.23
C VAL A 566 15.39 -36.19 -9.23
N GLU A 567 14.34 -36.98 -9.02
CA GLU A 567 14.02 -38.11 -9.88
C GLU A 567 13.51 -37.66 -11.26
N GLN A 568 12.63 -36.65 -11.30
CA GLN A 568 11.88 -36.32 -12.52
C GLN A 568 12.43 -35.09 -13.26
N LEU A 569 12.86 -34.04 -12.55
CA LEU A 569 13.29 -32.79 -13.19
C LEU A 569 14.78 -32.72 -13.44
N SER A 570 15.61 -33.11 -12.47
CA SER A 570 17.08 -33.11 -12.62
C SER A 570 17.56 -33.73 -13.94
N PRO A 571 17.06 -34.90 -14.38
CA PRO A 571 17.56 -35.55 -15.58
C PRO A 571 17.29 -34.77 -16.87
N VAL A 572 16.29 -33.90 -16.90
CA VAL A 572 15.88 -33.16 -18.11
C VAL A 572 16.28 -31.68 -18.07
N LEU A 573 16.80 -31.17 -16.95
CA LEU A 573 17.20 -29.76 -16.80
C LEU A 573 18.18 -29.27 -17.87
N HIS A 574 19.07 -30.15 -18.33
CA HIS A 574 20.06 -29.83 -19.35
C HIS A 574 19.43 -29.59 -20.74
N GLN A 575 18.20 -30.04 -20.97
CA GLN A 575 17.46 -29.91 -22.22
C GLN A 575 16.58 -28.66 -22.24
N ALA A 576 16.29 -28.09 -21.06
CA ALA A 576 15.44 -26.92 -20.92
C ALA A 576 16.16 -25.62 -21.35
N ASP A 577 15.40 -24.71 -21.96
CA ASP A 577 15.89 -23.37 -22.28
C ASP A 577 16.13 -22.55 -21.00
N PRO A 578 16.94 -21.47 -21.06
CA PRO A 578 17.30 -20.72 -19.85
C PRO A 578 16.12 -20.09 -19.10
N THR A 579 15.02 -19.74 -19.78
CA THR A 579 13.82 -19.19 -19.12
C THR A 579 13.15 -20.27 -18.28
N THR A 580 13.07 -21.48 -18.81
CA THR A 580 12.50 -22.64 -18.13
C THR A 580 13.37 -23.11 -16.99
N VAL A 581 14.70 -23.14 -17.14
CA VAL A 581 15.59 -23.44 -16.01
C VAL A 581 15.42 -22.40 -14.90
N LYS A 582 15.32 -21.10 -15.22
CA LYS A 582 15.03 -20.05 -14.21
C LYS A 582 13.70 -20.29 -13.49
N TRP A 583 12.68 -20.75 -14.20
CA TRP A 583 11.40 -21.09 -13.61
C TRP A 583 11.49 -22.33 -12.70
N ILE A 584 12.17 -23.41 -13.12
CA ILE A 584 12.35 -24.62 -12.31
C ILE A 584 13.17 -24.33 -11.05
N LEU A 585 14.22 -23.50 -11.14
CA LEU A 585 14.99 -23.08 -9.97
C LEU A 585 14.15 -22.25 -8.98
N ARG A 586 13.10 -21.59 -9.44
CA ARG A 586 12.10 -20.93 -8.57
C ARG A 586 11.07 -21.92 -8.01
N LEU A 587 11.15 -23.20 -8.33
CA LEU A 587 10.34 -24.24 -7.69
C LEU A 587 11.16 -25.11 -6.74
N LEU A 588 12.43 -24.76 -6.48
CA LEU A 588 13.26 -25.51 -5.54
C LEU A 588 12.53 -25.66 -4.18
N PRO A 589 12.38 -26.89 -3.67
CA PRO A 589 11.77 -27.13 -2.37
C PRO A 589 12.48 -26.34 -1.27
N ARG A 590 11.73 -25.81 -0.30
CA ARG A 590 12.32 -25.14 0.87
C ARG A 590 12.87 -26.13 1.89
N VAL A 591 12.27 -27.31 1.94
CA VAL A 591 12.73 -28.44 2.76
C VAL A 591 13.29 -29.44 1.78
N ILE A 592 14.58 -29.76 1.94
CA ILE A 592 15.27 -30.72 1.09
C ILE A 592 15.75 -31.82 2.00
N GLU A 593 15.38 -33.05 1.68
CA GLU A 593 15.83 -34.22 2.42
C GLU A 593 17.34 -34.37 2.26
N SER A 594 18.00 -34.87 3.31
CA SER A 594 19.47 -34.90 3.37
C SER A 594 20.09 -35.76 2.25
N GLU A 595 19.36 -36.78 1.78
CA GLU A 595 19.78 -37.64 0.67
C GLU A 595 19.71 -36.94 -0.70
N ASP A 596 18.80 -35.98 -0.88
CA ASP A 596 18.63 -35.24 -2.13
C ASP A 596 19.56 -34.03 -2.26
N HIS A 597 20.03 -33.50 -1.12
CA HIS A 597 20.81 -32.28 -1.07
C HIS A 597 22.05 -32.32 -1.98
N ALA A 598 22.76 -33.45 -2.01
CA ALA A 598 23.96 -33.61 -2.83
C ALA A 598 23.65 -33.52 -4.34
N SER A 599 22.55 -34.15 -4.77
CA SER A 599 22.12 -34.14 -6.18
C SER A 599 21.69 -32.75 -6.61
N ILE A 600 20.89 -32.06 -5.79
CA ILE A 600 20.45 -30.68 -6.06
C ILE A 600 21.64 -29.72 -6.15
N VAL A 601 22.62 -29.85 -5.24
CA VAL A 601 23.84 -29.03 -5.29
C VAL A 601 24.63 -29.30 -6.57
N ALA A 602 24.76 -30.56 -6.98
CA ALA A 602 25.47 -30.92 -8.21
C ALA A 602 24.80 -30.30 -9.45
N ASP A 603 23.48 -30.29 -9.51
CA ASP A 603 22.73 -29.65 -10.61
C ASP A 603 22.94 -28.13 -10.63
N LEU A 604 22.90 -27.48 -9.46
CA LEU A 604 23.16 -26.04 -9.36
C LEU A 604 24.59 -25.69 -9.79
N GLU A 605 25.58 -26.52 -9.44
CA GLU A 605 26.97 -26.35 -9.87
C GLU A 605 27.12 -26.55 -11.38
N ALA A 606 26.44 -27.54 -11.97
CA ALA A 606 26.41 -27.74 -13.40
C ALA A 606 25.78 -26.54 -14.14
N ILE A 607 24.72 -25.96 -13.59
CA ILE A 607 24.08 -24.75 -14.13
C ILE A 607 24.99 -23.52 -13.97
N GLU A 608 25.71 -23.38 -12.85
CA GLU A 608 26.67 -22.29 -12.62
C GLU A 608 27.83 -22.31 -13.65
N GLN A 609 28.19 -23.49 -14.16
CA GLN A 609 29.26 -23.65 -15.15
C GLN A 609 28.82 -23.34 -16.60
N ARG A 610 27.53 -23.15 -16.86
CA ARG A 610 27.03 -22.80 -18.20
C ARG A 610 27.48 -21.40 -18.62
N GLU A 611 28.15 -21.28 -19.78
CA GLU A 611 28.64 -19.98 -20.28
C GLU A 611 27.57 -19.14 -21.01
N ASP A 612 26.41 -19.73 -21.32
CA ASP A 612 25.42 -19.17 -22.24
C ASP A 612 24.42 -18.17 -21.59
N ASP A 613 24.27 -18.13 -20.27
CA ASP A 613 23.34 -17.20 -19.59
C ASP A 613 23.83 -16.75 -18.19
N GLU A 614 24.36 -15.51 -18.10
CA GLU A 614 24.85 -14.90 -16.85
C GLU A 614 23.76 -14.77 -15.78
N ALA A 615 22.52 -14.48 -16.18
CA ALA A 615 21.42 -14.35 -15.22
C ALA A 615 21.04 -15.71 -14.63
N LEU A 616 21.17 -16.78 -15.40
CA LEU A 616 20.97 -18.14 -14.93
C LEU A 616 22.07 -18.55 -13.94
N ARG A 617 23.35 -18.29 -14.25
CA ARG A 617 24.47 -18.53 -13.32
C ARG A 617 24.28 -17.83 -11.99
N ARG A 618 23.91 -16.54 -12.05
CA ARG A 618 23.64 -15.75 -10.86
C ARG A 618 22.49 -16.34 -10.04
N LEU A 619 21.41 -16.77 -10.70
CA LEU A 619 20.28 -17.39 -10.02
C LEU A 619 20.66 -18.73 -9.37
N ALA A 620 21.41 -19.59 -10.05
CA ALA A 620 21.89 -20.86 -9.49
C ALA A 620 22.76 -20.63 -8.25
N LYS A 621 23.67 -19.65 -8.31
CA LYS A 621 24.52 -19.24 -7.20
C LYS A 621 23.71 -18.67 -6.03
N GLU A 622 22.71 -17.85 -6.31
CA GLU A 622 21.78 -17.33 -5.30
C GLU A 622 21.00 -18.50 -4.68
N SER A 623 20.38 -19.38 -5.47
CA SER A 623 19.64 -20.56 -5.01
C SER A 623 20.47 -21.48 -4.13
N ARG A 624 21.73 -21.72 -4.47
CA ARG A 624 22.67 -22.49 -3.64
C ARG A 624 22.89 -21.86 -2.27
N HIS A 625 22.91 -20.54 -2.17
CA HIS A 625 23.05 -19.83 -0.89
C HIS A 625 21.78 -19.93 -0.02
N TRP A 626 20.63 -20.22 -0.62
CA TRP A 626 19.36 -20.43 0.09
C TRP A 626 19.17 -21.87 0.56
N LEU A 627 20.00 -22.81 0.09
CA LEU A 627 19.97 -24.19 0.57
C LEU A 627 20.40 -24.24 2.04
N PRO A 628 19.63 -24.89 2.93
CA PRO A 628 20.08 -25.13 4.30
C PRO A 628 21.37 -25.96 4.27
N GLU A 629 22.33 -25.65 5.15
CA GLU A 629 23.49 -26.54 5.31
C GLU A 629 22.98 -27.92 5.79
N PRO A 630 23.51 -29.03 5.25
CA PRO A 630 23.10 -30.35 5.68
C PRO A 630 23.37 -30.52 7.19
N GLU A 631 22.35 -30.91 7.95
CA GLU A 631 22.45 -31.16 9.40
C GLU A 631 23.36 -32.34 9.76
#